data_AF-A0A926SZ42-F1
#
_entry.id   AF-A0A926SZ42-F1
#
_cell.length_a   1.000
_cell.length_b   1.000
_cell.length_c   1.000
_cell.angle_alpha   90.00
_cell.angle_beta   90.00
_cell.angle_gamma   90.00
#
_symmetry.space_group_name_H-M   'P 1'
#
loop_
_entity.id
_entity.type
_entity.pdbx_description
1 polymer ?
#
loop_
_entity_poly.entity_id
_entity_poly.type
_entity_poly.pdbx_seq_one_letter_code
_entity_poly.pdbx_strand_id
1 'polypeptide(L)' 'MQDSSYALFIGFACIWIAMGAAAVIALLKSDNQEVRLGKWGLIVGLPIVLPFVLALLYQVLRPFFVKYFF' A
#
# COMPACT_ATOMS: atom_id res chain seq x y z
N MET A 1 -22.24 -3.16 13.23
CA MET A 1 -22.01 -4.26 12.25
C MET A 1 -21.08 -3.83 11.12
N GLN A 2 -21.26 -2.64 10.51
CA GLN A 2 -20.34 -2.14 9.47
C GLN A 2 -18.90 -1.88 9.96
N ASP A 3 -18.72 -1.38 11.19
CA ASP A 3 -17.37 -1.07 11.72
C ASP A 3 -16.52 -2.33 11.93
N SER A 4 -17.16 -3.44 12.31
CA SER A 4 -16.48 -4.71 12.54
C SER A 4 -16.02 -5.35 11.23
N SER A 5 -16.84 -5.27 10.17
CA SER A 5 -16.44 -5.72 8.83
C SER A 5 -15.31 -4.86 8.24
N TYR A 6 -15.34 -3.56 8.47
CA TYR A 6 -14.28 -2.65 8.02
C TYR A 6 -12.96 -2.89 8.78
N ALA A 7 -13.03 -3.10 10.10
CA ALA A 7 -11.86 -3.44 10.91
C ALA A 7 -11.23 -4.78 10.50
N LEU A 8 -12.05 -5.80 10.21
CA LEU A 8 -11.58 -7.09 9.69
C LEU A 8 -10.91 -6.94 8.33
N PHE A 9 -11.47 -6.14 7.42
CA PHE A 9 -10.88 -5.88 6.11
C PHE A 9 -9.51 -5.20 6.23
N ILE A 10 -9.39 -4.16 7.05
CA ILE A 10 -8.11 -3.48 7.31
C ILE A 10 -7.11 -4.44 7.98
N GLY A 11 -7.54 -5.23 8.96
CA GLY A 11 -6.69 -6.22 9.63
C GLY A 11 -6.15 -7.25 8.64
N PHE A 12 -7.01 -7.80 7.77
CA PHE A 12 -6.59 -8.71 6.71
C PHE A 12 -5.63 -8.05 5.73
N ALA A 13 -5.90 -6.82 5.29
CA ALA A 13 -5.02 -6.09 4.40
C ALA A 13 -3.61 -5.91 4.99
N CYS A 14 -3.52 -5.52 6.27
CA CYS A 14 -2.24 -5.36 6.96
C CYS A 14 -1.46 -6.69 7.05
N ILE A 15 -2.11 -7.78 7.43
CA ILE A 15 -1.50 -9.11 7.50
C ILE A 15 -0.98 -9.51 6.11
N TRP A 16 -1.79 -9.29 5.07
CA TRP A 16 -1.44 -9.73 3.72
C TRP A 16 -0.28 -8.93 3.13
N ILE A 17 -0.24 -7.61 3.38
CA ILE A 17 0.90 -6.75 3.03
C ILE A 17 2.17 -7.23 3.73
N ALA A 18 2.10 -7.53 5.03
CA ALA A 18 3.24 -8.02 5.79
C ALA A 18 3.76 -9.37 5.26
N MET A 19 2.85 -10.30 4.95
CA MET A 19 3.20 -11.60 4.35
C MET A 19 3.81 -11.44 2.96
N GLY A 20 3.23 -10.58 2.11
CA GLY A 20 3.77 -10.30 0.78
C GLY A 20 5.18 -9.71 0.84
N ALA A 21 5.40 -8.73 1.72
CA ALA A 21 6.73 -8.15 1.93
C ALA A 21 7.73 -9.19 2.45
N ALA A 22 7.35 -10.00 3.43
CA ALA A 22 8.20 -11.08 3.96
C ALA A 22 8.53 -12.13 2.91
N ALA A 23 7.57 -12.52 2.06
CA ALA A 23 7.78 -13.47 0.98
C ALA A 23 8.75 -12.93 -0.08
N VAL A 24 8.63 -11.65 -0.46
CA VAL A 24 9.57 -11.00 -1.39
C VAL A 24 10.98 -10.95 -0.78
N ILE A 25 11.11 -10.60 0.49
CA ILE A 25 12.42 -10.58 1.18
C ILE A 25 13.02 -12.00 1.23
N ALA A 26 12.21 -13.02 1.56
CA ALA A 26 12.66 -14.40 1.62
C ALA A 26 13.11 -14.92 0.24
N LEU A 27 12.38 -14.57 -0.83
CA LEU A 27 12.71 -14.94 -2.20
C LEU A 27 14.02 -14.27 -2.67
N LEU A 28 14.19 -12.98 -2.42
CA LEU A 28 15.45 -12.28 -2.76
C LEU A 28 16.64 -12.88 -2.00
N LYS A 29 16.41 -13.28 -0.74
CA LYS A 29 17.43 -13.94 0.08
C LYS A 29 17.78 -15.34 -0.41
N SER A 30 16.83 -16.12 -0.94
CA SER A 30 17.12 -17.45 -1.51
C SER A 30 17.99 -17.37 -2.75
N ASP A 31 17.87 -16.29 -3.52
CA ASP A 31 18.64 -16.07 -4.75
C ASP A 31 20.02 -15.44 -4.50
N ASN A 32 20.44 -15.29 -3.22
CA ASN A 32 21.63 -14.51 -2.82
C ASN A 32 21.64 -13.08 -3.40
N GLN A 33 20.49 -12.55 -3.79
CA GLN A 33 20.37 -11.18 -4.25
C GLN A 33 20.32 -10.27 -3.04
N GLU A 34 21.28 -9.35 -2.96
CA GLU A 34 21.18 -8.22 -2.05
C GLU A 34 19.86 -7.49 -2.34
N VAL A 35 19.14 -7.09 -1.28
CA VAL A 35 17.92 -6.29 -1.41
C VAL A 35 18.31 -4.92 -1.95
N ARG A 36 18.43 -4.82 -3.27
CA ARG A 36 18.82 -3.62 -3.98
C ARG A 36 17.58 -2.77 -4.17
N LEU A 37 17.33 -1.90 -3.19
CA LEU A 37 16.44 -0.74 -3.32
C LEU A 37 17.06 0.30 -4.28
N GLY A 38 17.48 -0.13 -5.47
CA GLY A 38 18.03 0.72 -6.51
C GLY A 38 16.92 1.42 -7.29
N LYS A 39 17.31 2.28 -8.24
CA LYS A 39 16.38 3.03 -9.12
C LYS A 39 15.31 2.14 -9.77
N TRP A 40 15.66 0.91 -10.14
CA TRP A 40 14.71 -0.04 -10.73
C TRP A 40 13.60 -0.49 -9.78
N GLY A 41 13.93 -0.72 -8.50
CA GLY A 41 12.93 -1.04 -7.48
C GLY A 41 11.97 0.12 -7.24
N LEU A 42 12.47 1.36 -7.29
CA LEU A 42 11.62 2.55 -7.19
C LEU A 42 10.70 2.71 -8.42
N ILE A 43 11.23 2.52 -9.64
CA ILE A 43 10.44 2.61 -10.88
C ILE A 43 9.30 1.60 -10.90
N VAL A 44 9.54 0.38 -10.41
CA VAL A 44 8.51 -0.67 -10.32
C VAL A 44 7.56 -0.45 -9.14
N GLY A 45 8.07 0.04 -8.01
CA GLY A 45 7.25 0.34 -6.83
C GLY A 45 6.35 1.55 -7.00
N LEU A 46 6.77 2.55 -7.78
CA LEU A 46 6.03 3.79 -8.01
C LEU A 46 4.61 3.56 -8.57
N PRO A 47 4.38 2.80 -9.66
CA PRO A 47 3.02 2.55 -10.17
C PRO A 47 2.15 1.73 -9.22
N ILE A 48 2.74 1.03 -8.23
CA ILE A 48 2.01 0.30 -7.20
C ILE A 48 1.60 1.27 -6.07
N VAL A 49 2.56 2.04 -5.54
CA VAL A 49 2.35 2.92 -4.39
C VAL A 49 1.54 4.18 -4.76
N LEU A 50 1.75 4.72 -5.96
CA LEU A 50 1.15 5.97 -6.40
C LEU A 50 -0.41 5.94 -6.39
N PRO A 51 -1.10 4.93 -6.97
CA PRO A 51 -2.55 4.83 -6.89
C PRO A 51 -3.08 4.76 -5.45
N PHE A 52 -2.42 4.01 -4.57
CA PHE A 52 -2.82 3.92 -3.16
C PHE A 52 -2.71 5.27 -2.47
N VAL A 53 -1.59 5.97 -2.63
CA VAL A 53 -1.38 7.30 -2.05
C VAL A 53 -2.41 8.29 -2.57
N LEU A 54 -2.69 8.31 -3.88
CA LEU A 54 -3.69 9.18 -4.48
C LEU A 54 -5.11 8.88 -3.97
N ALA A 55 -5.48 7.60 -3.85
CA ALA A 55 -6.78 7.20 -3.32
C ALA A 55 -6.97 7.62 -1.86
N LEU A 56 -5.94 7.42 -1.02
CA LEU A 56 -5.97 7.83 0.38
C LEU A 56 -6.01 9.36 0.53
N LEU A 57 -5.21 10.09 -0.26
CA LEU A 57 -5.25 11.55 -0.29
C LEU A 57 -6.60 12.07 -0.74
N TYR A 58 -7.22 11.45 -1.76
CA TYR A 58 -8.55 11.83 -2.20
C TYR A 58 -9.58 11.66 -1.09
N GLN A 59 -9.56 10.54 -0.35
CA GLN A 59 -10.46 10.33 0.79
C GLN A 59 -10.33 11.44 1.85
N VAL A 60 -9.10 11.85 2.16
CA VAL A 60 -8.80 12.90 3.17
C VAL A 60 -9.16 14.30 2.66
N LEU A 61 -8.91 14.58 1.38
CA LEU A 61 -9.14 15.90 0.78
C LEU A 61 -10.58 16.11 0.31
N ARG A 62 -11.33 15.04 0.01
CA ARG A 62 -12.74 15.07 -0.40
C ARG A 62 -13.63 16.00 0.44
N PRO A 63 -13.61 15.96 1.80
CA PRO A 63 -14.43 16.87 2.60
C PRO A 63 -14.09 18.36 2.39
N PHE A 64 -12.85 18.70 2.04
CA PHE A 64 -12.49 20.07 1.70
C PHE A 64 -13.08 20.47 0.35
N PHE A 65 -12.95 19.62 -0.69
CA PHE A 65 -13.54 19.90 -2.00
C PHE A 65 -15.06 20.04 -1.96
N VAL A 66 -15.75 19.15 -1.24
CA VAL A 66 -17.22 19.19 -1.12
C VAL A 66 -17.68 20.45 -0.39
N LYS A 67 -16.93 20.95 0.60
CA LYS A 67 -17.28 22.15 1.37
C LYS A 67 -17.09 23.47 0.61
N TYR A 68 -16.21 23.52 -0.38
CA TYR A 68 -15.90 24.75 -1.13
C TYR A 68 -16.56 24.83 -2.51
N PHE A 69 -17.03 23.71 -3.08
CA PHE A 69 -17.59 23.64 -4.43
C PHE A 69 -19.11 23.34 -4.47
N PHE A 70 -19.73 23.02 -3.34
CA PHE A 70 -21.18 22.78 -3.15
C PHE A 70 -21.66 23.49 -1.89
#